data_AF-A0A431L9J7-F1
#
_entry.id   AF-A0A431L9J7-F1
#
_cell.length_a   1.000
_cell.length_b   1.000
_cell.length_c   1.000
_cell.angle_alpha   90.00
_cell.angle_beta   90.00
_cell.angle_gamma   90.00
#
_symmetry.space_group_name_H-M   'P 1'
#
loop_
_entity.id
_entity.type
_entity.pdbx_description
1 polymer ?
#
loop_
_entity_poly.entity_id
_entity_poly.type
_entity_poly.pdbx_seq_one_letter_code
_entity_poly.pdbx_strand_id
1 'polypeptide(L)'
;SALNIGLEEQQAKFGFLLDALKYGAPPHGVLAFGLDRIVTMMTGAESIRDVIAFPKTQRAQCLLTNAPSPVDEKQLRELHIRLRNKAAETPAA
;
A
#
# COMPACT_ATOMS: atom_id res chain seq x y z
N SER A 1 -27.57 2.47 -4.92
CA SER A 1 -26.60 2.56 -3.80
C SER A 1 -25.49 3.51 -4.23
N ALA A 2 -25.10 4.49 -3.41
CA ALA A 2 -24.17 5.55 -3.84
C ALA A 2 -22.75 5.05 -4.22
N LEU A 3 -22.38 3.85 -3.76
CA LEU A 3 -21.05 3.25 -3.98
C LEU A 3 -21.08 2.00 -4.89
N ASN A 4 -22.25 1.57 -5.39
CA ASN A 4 -22.41 0.40 -6.27
C ASN A 4 -21.78 -0.91 -5.77
N ILE A 5 -21.72 -1.14 -4.46
CA ILE A 5 -21.23 -2.40 -3.87
C ILE A 5 -22.42 -3.33 -3.61
N GLY A 6 -22.40 -4.53 -4.18
CA GLY A 6 -23.44 -5.55 -3.99
C GLY A 6 -23.42 -6.17 -2.58
N LEU A 7 -24.52 -6.80 -2.16
CA LEU A 7 -24.63 -7.39 -0.81
C LEU A 7 -23.61 -8.52 -0.56
N GLU A 8 -23.39 -9.37 -1.56
CA GLU A 8 -22.38 -10.44 -1.49
C GLU A 8 -20.97 -9.86 -1.30
N GLU A 9 -20.63 -8.81 -2.06
CA GLU A 9 -19.34 -8.14 -1.97
C GLU A 9 -19.15 -7.41 -0.63
N GLN A 10 -20.22 -6.79 -0.11
CA GLN A 10 -20.21 -6.17 1.21
C GLN A 10 -19.89 -7.20 2.30
N GLN A 11 -20.55 -8.36 2.27
CA GLN A 11 -20.32 -9.40 3.26
C GLN A 11 -18.92 -10.02 3.10
N ALA A 12 -18.45 -10.25 1.88
CA ALA A 12 -17.13 -10.83 1.62
C ALA A 12 -15.97 -9.92 2.07
N LYS A 13 -16.09 -8.60 1.87
CA LYS A 13 -15.01 -7.64 2.20
C LYS A 13 -15.14 -7.04 3.60
N PHE A 14 -16.36 -6.83 4.08
CA PHE A 14 -16.65 -6.06 5.30
C PHE A 14 -17.52 -6.80 6.31
N GLY A 15 -17.87 -8.08 6.09
CA GLY A 15 -18.78 -8.83 6.95
C GLY A 15 -18.38 -8.81 8.44
N PHE A 16 -17.09 -9.01 8.74
CA PHE A 16 -16.57 -8.96 10.11
C PHE A 16 -16.84 -7.60 10.78
N LEU A 17 -16.69 -6.49 10.03
CA LEU A 17 -16.91 -5.14 10.53
C LEU A 17 -18.41 -4.87 10.69
N LEU A 18 -19.22 -5.25 9.71
CA LEU A 18 -20.67 -5.08 9.74
C LEU A 18 -21.29 -5.85 10.91
N ASP A 19 -20.83 -7.06 11.17
CA ASP A 19 -21.28 -7.86 12.31
C ASP A 19 -20.87 -7.22 13.63
N ALA A 20 -19.63 -6.75 13.76
CA ALA A 20 -19.18 -6.02 14.95
C ALA A 20 -20.02 -4.75 15.22
N LEU A 21 -20.43 -4.03 14.17
CA LEU A 21 -21.29 -2.85 14.30
C LEU A 21 -22.72 -3.22 14.77
N LYS A 22 -23.26 -4.36 14.35
CA LYS A 22 -24.60 -4.84 14.76
C LYS A 22 -24.71 -5.12 16.26
N TYR A 23 -23.61 -5.48 16.92
CA TYR A 23 -23.58 -5.76 18.36
C TYR A 23 -23.47 -4.50 19.25
N GLY A 24 -23.71 -3.31 18.70
CA GLY A 24 -23.80 -2.07 19.47
C GLY A 24 -22.48 -1.32 19.60
N ALA A 25 -21.75 -1.18 18.49
CA ALA A 25 -20.58 -0.30 18.47
C ALA A 25 -20.99 1.15 18.83
N PRO A 26 -20.30 1.82 19.77
CA PRO A 26 -20.63 3.19 20.16
C PRO A 26 -20.36 4.17 19.00
N PRO A 27 -20.93 5.40 19.04
CA PRO A 27 -20.51 6.45 18.12
C PRO A 27 -19.02 6.74 18.32
N HIS A 28 -18.20 6.42 17.31
CA HIS A 28 -16.76 6.56 17.35
C HIS A 28 -16.28 7.37 16.14
N GLY A 29 -15.23 8.16 16.34
CA GLY A 29 -14.57 8.93 15.31
C GLY A 29 -13.11 9.12 15.66
N VAL A 30 -12.23 8.99 14.68
CA VAL A 30 -10.79 9.12 14.85
C VAL A 30 -10.24 10.04 13.76
N LEU A 31 -9.17 10.75 14.08
CA LEU A 31 -8.38 11.54 13.12
C LEU A 31 -6.96 10.96 13.05
N ALA A 32 -6.41 10.89 11.84
CA ALA A 32 -5.02 10.51 11.61
C ALA A 32 -4.24 11.69 11.02
N PHE A 33 -3.05 11.95 11.57
CA PHE A 33 -2.14 12.99 11.08
C PHE A 33 -1.04 12.41 10.20
N GLY A 34 -0.75 13.07 9.09
CA GLY A 34 0.42 12.75 8.26
C GLY A 34 1.69 13.33 8.87
N LEU A 35 2.39 12.56 9.70
CA LEU A 35 3.58 13.00 10.43
C LEU A 35 4.64 13.62 9.51
N ASP A 36 5.00 12.94 8.42
CA ASP A 36 6.04 13.41 7.49
C ASP A 36 5.69 14.78 6.91
N ARG A 37 4.41 15.01 6.61
CA ARG A 37 3.93 16.31 6.10
C ARG A 37 3.97 17.39 7.16
N ILE A 38 3.60 17.06 8.40
CA ILE A 38 3.72 17.99 9.53
C ILE A 38 5.18 18.41 9.70
N VAL A 39 6.11 17.45 9.76
CA VAL A 39 7.54 17.75 9.92
C VAL A 39 8.06 18.57 8.74
N THR A 40 7.70 18.21 7.50
CA THR A 40 8.09 18.97 6.30
C THR A 40 7.68 20.45 6.39
N MET A 41 6.45 20.71 6.83
CA MET A 41 5.95 22.08 7.03
C MET A 41 6.67 22.79 8.18
N MET A 42 6.94 22.09 9.28
CA MET A 42 7.66 22.65 10.43
C MET A 42 9.12 23.01 10.10
N THR A 43 9.77 22.24 9.24
CA THR A 43 11.17 22.46 8.84
C THR A 43 11.30 23.35 7.61
N GLY A 44 10.20 23.73 6.96
CA GLY A 44 10.21 24.47 5.69
C GLY A 44 10.88 23.69 4.54
N ALA A 45 10.88 22.36 4.61
CA ALA A 45 11.49 21.52 3.57
C ALA A 45 10.62 21.50 2.30
N GLU A 46 11.25 21.48 1.12
CA GLU A 46 10.54 21.44 -0.16
C GLU A 46 10.01 20.03 -0.48
N SER A 47 10.66 18.99 0.05
CA SER A 47 10.27 17.59 -0.16
C SER A 47 10.12 16.84 1.16
N ILE A 48 9.12 15.94 1.22
CA ILE A 48 8.99 14.97 2.32
C ILE A 48 10.22 14.05 2.42
N ARG A 49 10.98 13.91 1.33
CA ARG A 49 12.21 13.10 1.31
C ARG A 49 13.30 13.69 2.19
N ASP A 50 13.24 14.99 2.48
CA ASP A 50 14.26 15.69 3.27
C ASP A 50 14.04 15.49 4.78
N VAL A 51 12.86 15.00 5.18
CA VAL A 51 12.51 14.70 6.58
C VAL A 51 12.44 13.20 6.87
N ILE A 52 12.79 12.35 5.89
CA ILE A 52 12.83 10.89 6.02
C ILE A 52 14.27 10.44 5.86
N ALA A 53 14.81 9.68 6.82
CA ALA A 53 16.23 9.27 6.81
C ALA A 53 16.64 8.45 5.57
N PHE A 54 15.76 7.53 5.11
CA PHE A 54 16.02 6.65 3.97
C PHE A 54 14.86 6.68 2.95
N PRO A 55 14.69 7.79 2.22
CA PRO A 55 13.54 7.98 1.35
C PRO A 55 13.59 7.03 0.16
N LYS A 56 12.43 6.85 -0.49
CA LYS A 56 12.32 6.14 -1.76
C LYS A 56 12.21 7.12 -2.92
N THR A 57 12.61 6.69 -4.11
CA THR A 57 12.39 7.44 -5.35
C THR A 57 10.92 7.38 -5.77
N GLN A 58 10.54 8.17 -6.77
CA GLN A 58 9.19 8.13 -7.38
C GLN A 58 8.85 6.75 -7.98
N ARG A 59 9.86 5.91 -8.27
CA ARG A 59 9.70 4.53 -8.73
C ARG A 59 9.64 3.51 -7.58
N ALA A 60 9.45 3.98 -6.34
CA ALA A 60 9.45 3.18 -5.11
C ALA A 60 10.77 2.43 -4.83
N GLN A 61 11.90 2.95 -5.31
CA GLN A 61 13.22 2.31 -5.16
C GLN A 61 14.03 2.96 -4.02
N CYS A 62 14.82 2.16 -3.31
CA CYS A 62 15.83 2.65 -2.36
C CYS A 62 17.21 2.55 -2.98
N LEU A 63 17.81 3.69 -3.31
CA LEU A 63 19.12 3.73 -3.98
C LEU A 63 20.27 3.31 -3.04
N LEU A 64 20.11 3.48 -1.73
CA LEU A 64 21.15 3.10 -0.76
C LEU A 64 21.31 1.58 -0.65
N THR A 65 20.21 0.83 -0.66
CA THR A 65 20.19 -0.62 -0.46
C THR A 65 19.93 -1.42 -1.73
N ASN A 66 19.77 -0.75 -2.88
CA ASN A 66 19.35 -1.36 -4.15
C ASN A 66 18.04 -2.17 -4.03
N ALA A 67 17.06 -1.65 -3.28
CA ALA A 67 15.74 -2.27 -3.13
C ALA A 67 14.70 -1.65 -4.10
N PRO A 68 13.72 -2.42 -4.60
CA PRO A 68 13.57 -3.87 -4.45
C PRO A 68 14.63 -4.65 -5.23
N SER A 69 14.96 -5.84 -4.75
CA SER A 69 15.91 -6.76 -5.35
C SER A 69 15.24 -8.09 -5.69
N PRO A 70 15.77 -8.88 -6.64
CA PRO A 70 15.29 -10.23 -6.88
C PRO A 70 15.46 -11.11 -5.61
N VAL A 71 14.65 -12.15 -5.53
CA VAL A 71 14.67 -13.18 -4.47
C VAL A 71 14.85 -14.55 -5.09
N ASP A 72 15.36 -15.50 -4.32
CA ASP A 72 15.58 -16.86 -4.80
C ASP A 72 14.26 -17.57 -5.09
N GLU A 73 14.25 -18.41 -6.12
CA GLU A 73 13.04 -19.19 -6.46
C GLU A 73 12.57 -20.10 -5.33
N LYS A 74 13.49 -20.56 -4.47
CA LYS A 74 13.14 -21.38 -3.30
C LYS A 74 12.17 -20.62 -2.38
N GLN A 75 12.43 -19.33 -2.13
CA GLN A 75 11.58 -18.49 -1.28
C GLN A 75 10.21 -18.24 -1.94
N LEU A 76 10.19 -18.07 -3.26
CA LEU A 76 8.93 -17.94 -4.00
C LEU A 76 8.09 -19.22 -3.93
N ARG A 77 8.73 -20.40 -4.05
CA ARG A 77 8.06 -21.69 -3.91
C ARG A 77 7.50 -21.93 -2.51
N GLU A 78 8.26 -21.57 -1.47
CA GLU A 78 7.79 -21.65 -0.07
C GLU A 78 6.51 -20.82 0.15
N LEU A 79 6.41 -19.67 -0.50
CA LEU A 79 5.24 -18.78 -0.44
C LEU A 79 4.14 -19.14 -1.47
N HIS A 80 4.29 -20.24 -2.21
CA HIS A 80 3.35 -20.70 -3.25
C HIS A 80 3.06 -19.65 -4.34
N ILE A 81 4.03 -18.79 -4.65
CA ILE A 81 3.94 -17.72 -5.66
C ILE A 81 4.88 -17.99 -6.84
N ARG A 82 4.48 -17.51 -8.02
CA ARG A 82 5.30 -17.56 -9.24
C ARG A 82 5.27 -16.21 -9.92
N LEU A 83 6.43 -15.74 -10.37
CA LEU A 83 6.51 -14.52 -11.17
C LEU A 83 6.00 -14.82 -12.59
N ARG A 84 5.15 -13.94 -13.12
CA ARG A 84 4.76 -13.98 -14.52
C ARG A 84 5.79 -13.22 -15.34
N ASN A 85 6.33 -13.83 -16.39
CA ASN A 85 7.16 -13.11 -17.35
C ASN A 85 6.33 -11.97 -17.98
N LYS A 86 6.89 -10.77 -18.08
CA LYS A 86 6.31 -9.71 -18.89
C LYS A 86 6.29 -10.22 -20.34
N ALA A 87 5.16 -10.12 -21.04
CA ALA A 87 5.08 -10.52 -22.43
C ALA A 87 6.18 -9.80 -23.22
N ALA A 88 6.90 -10.52 -24.08
CA ALA A 88 7.94 -9.93 -24.92
C ALA A 88 7.35 -8.76 -25.69
N GLU A 89 7.92 -7.56 -25.53
CA GLU A 89 7.63 -6.44 -26.41
C GLU A 89 8.10 -6.86 -27.81
N THR A 90 7.14 -7.17 -28.69
CA THR A 90 7.42 -7.35 -30.12
C THR A 90 8.21 -6.13 -30.59
N PRO A 91 9.40 -6.29 -31.17
CA PRO A 91 10.15 -5.16 -31.70
C PRO A 91 9.25 -4.43 -32.68
N ALA A 92 9.03 -3.13 -32.46
CA ALA A 92 8.37 -2.28 -33.44
C ALA A 92 9.18 -2.38 -34.75
N ALA A 93 8.52 -2.88 -35.80
CA ALA A 93 9.05 -2.92 -37.15
C ALA A 93 9.25 -1.52 -37.73
#